data_AF-A0A3N5WXA7-F1
#
_entry.id   AF-A0A3N5WXA7-F1
#
_cell.length_a   1.000
_cell.length_b   1.000
_cell.length_c   1.000
_cell.angle_alpha   90.00
_cell.angle_beta   90.00
_cell.angle_gamma   90.00
#
_symmetry.space_group_name_H-M   'P 1'
#
loop_
_entity.id
_entity.type
_entity.pdbx_description
1 polymer ?
#
loop_
_entity_poly.entity_id
_entity_poly.type
_entity_poly.pdbx_seq_one_letter_code
_entity_poly.pdbx_strand_id
1 'polypeptide(L)'
;MMNRWLRFAATLLFVAGGASASSSPAKDDYVWPLAYRGCLTATFAEYREGHFHAGIDLSTGGKTGFRVRAIAPGEISRLRCSPFGYGRTIYLQLPDGKIAVYAHLSDFAPNLLRLVEEEQARQGQYSIDIRLAKGSVPVVAGEVIGFSGQSGVGAPHLHFELRDGEDLPLNPLRHGFPVQDDLPPTIRSVVLTPLESDSRVDGSIRPLSIDLQWSPGELCYRTDRTVRIEGPVGVLLQCEDRQTACDHRLGVFAVDLRVDEEIAYRSRFDRFSYDKAGLVGIEYDEGMIEKGGSSYHRLYTSAPNLLPFTLTDRRHAGVIVGSGRGEYGEGIVLSEGLHQIEAIASDANGNDSRAVLGVVVGKLPEVERAQIVDDEEVTVFLEGSPGEIGDFLVSRSVNGGRHWETRNARYAVSRSAWVAGGFPEIGQRKPLLFRVDVATLTGAHRRPL
;
A
#
# COMPACT_ATOMS: atom_id res chain seq x y z
N MET A 1 -64.86 -70.85 23.91
CA MET A 1 -64.78 -69.90 22.77
C MET A 1 -63.40 -69.25 22.83
N MET A 2 -62.48 -69.63 21.93
CA MET A 2 -61.87 -68.74 20.92
C MET A 2 -61.23 -67.47 21.53
N ASN A 3 -59.97 -67.10 21.36
CA ASN A 3 -58.92 -67.49 20.42
C ASN A 3 -57.53 -67.10 20.97
N ARG A 4 -56.53 -67.88 20.52
CA ARG A 4 -55.13 -67.57 20.14
C ARG A 4 -54.82 -66.06 19.97
N TRP A 5 -53.63 -65.54 20.29
CA TRP A 5 -52.41 -65.59 19.46
C TRP A 5 -51.13 -65.26 20.29
N LEU A 6 -50.09 -66.09 20.18
CA LEU A 6 -48.71 -65.75 20.57
C LEU A 6 -48.14 -64.74 19.57
N ARG A 7 -47.50 -63.68 20.07
CA ARG A 7 -46.62 -62.80 19.29
C ARG A 7 -45.17 -63.04 19.72
N PHE A 8 -44.39 -63.67 18.85
CA PHE A 8 -42.93 -63.64 18.92
C PHE A 8 -42.45 -62.24 18.51
N ALA A 9 -41.78 -61.53 19.41
CA ALA A 9 -41.07 -60.30 19.08
C ALA A 9 -39.68 -60.67 18.55
N ALA A 10 -39.45 -60.46 17.26
CA ALA A 10 -38.11 -60.51 16.66
C ALA A 10 -37.43 -59.15 16.89
N THR A 11 -36.41 -59.13 17.75
CA THR A 11 -35.55 -57.97 17.94
C THR A 11 -34.60 -57.85 16.76
N LEU A 12 -34.89 -56.94 15.83
CA LEU A 12 -33.95 -56.52 14.78
C LEU A 12 -32.93 -55.55 15.40
N LEU A 13 -31.68 -56.00 15.52
CA LEU A 13 -30.55 -55.14 15.86
C LEU A 13 -30.19 -54.31 14.62
N PHE A 14 -30.55 -53.03 14.60
CA PHE A 14 -30.00 -52.08 13.64
C PHE A 14 -28.58 -51.72 14.08
N VAL A 15 -27.57 -52.27 13.40
CA VAL A 15 -26.20 -51.77 13.47
C VAL A 15 -26.18 -50.48 12.66
N ALA A 16 -26.28 -49.34 13.35
CA ALA A 16 -26.01 -48.04 12.74
C ALA A 16 -24.51 -47.96 12.42
N GLY A 17 -24.16 -48.22 11.16
CA GLY A 17 -22.85 -47.89 10.62
C GLY A 17 -22.70 -46.37 10.66
N GLY A 18 -21.95 -45.86 11.63
CA GLY A 18 -21.54 -44.47 11.66
C GLY A 18 -20.61 -44.20 10.48
N ALA A 19 -21.14 -43.56 9.44
CA ALA A 19 -20.31 -42.89 8.46
C ALA A 19 -19.66 -41.71 9.18
N SER A 20 -18.35 -41.82 9.45
CA SER A 20 -17.56 -40.65 9.86
C SER A 20 -17.58 -39.66 8.70
N ALA A 21 -18.41 -38.63 8.80
CA ALA A 21 -18.28 -37.46 7.95
C ALA A 21 -16.93 -36.84 8.27
N SER A 22 -15.98 -36.92 7.33
CA SER A 22 -14.76 -36.14 7.37
C SER A 22 -15.16 -34.67 7.26
N SER A 23 -15.21 -33.97 8.40
CA SER A 23 -15.36 -32.51 8.40
C SER A 23 -14.15 -31.93 7.65
N SER A 24 -14.40 -31.11 6.63
CA SER A 24 -13.34 -30.32 6.01
C SER A 24 -12.63 -29.52 7.10
N PRO A 25 -11.29 -29.45 7.10
CA PRO A 25 -10.55 -28.67 8.09
C PRO A 25 -11.04 -27.23 8.06
N ALA A 26 -11.24 -26.66 9.25
CA ALA A 26 -11.52 -25.24 9.35
C ALA A 26 -10.26 -24.47 8.92
N LYS A 27 -10.42 -23.19 8.55
CA LYS A 27 -9.32 -22.26 8.23
C LYS A 27 -8.20 -22.27 9.29
N ASP A 28 -8.54 -22.63 10.53
CA ASP A 28 -7.66 -22.61 11.70
C ASP A 28 -6.84 -23.90 11.89
N ASP A 29 -7.07 -24.94 11.07
CA ASP A 29 -6.38 -26.24 11.17
C ASP A 29 -5.10 -26.34 10.30
N TYR A 30 -4.74 -25.26 9.58
CA TYR A 30 -3.55 -25.26 8.73
C TYR A 30 -2.25 -25.25 9.53
N VAL A 31 -1.35 -26.17 9.18
CA VAL A 31 0.02 -26.19 9.71
C VAL A 31 0.93 -25.31 8.87
N TRP A 32 1.94 -24.71 9.51
CA TRP A 32 2.92 -23.87 8.81
C TRP A 32 3.71 -24.69 7.76
N PRO A 33 3.88 -24.17 6.52
CA PRO A 33 4.41 -24.93 5.38
C PRO A 33 5.91 -25.22 5.49
N LEU A 34 6.68 -24.48 6.30
CA LEU A 34 8.06 -24.82 6.66
C LEU A 34 8.13 -25.54 8.00
N ALA A 35 9.13 -26.39 8.19
CA ALA A 35 9.32 -27.15 9.43
C ALA A 35 9.35 -26.28 10.71
N TYR A 36 9.82 -25.05 10.58
CA TYR A 36 9.90 -24.03 11.62
C TYR A 36 9.10 -22.81 11.16
N ARG A 37 8.64 -21.99 12.13
CA ARG A 37 8.05 -20.68 11.82
C ARG A 37 9.19 -19.70 11.51
N GLY A 38 9.29 -19.34 10.25
CA GLY A 38 10.25 -18.37 9.75
C GLY A 38 9.64 -16.97 9.64
N CYS A 39 10.46 -16.08 9.12
CA CYS A 39 10.16 -14.69 8.84
C CYS A 39 9.61 -14.52 7.41
N LEU A 40 8.78 -13.52 7.15
CA LEU A 40 8.42 -13.14 5.78
C LEU A 40 9.57 -12.39 5.13
N THR A 41 9.84 -12.64 3.85
CA THR A 41 10.72 -11.82 3.00
C THR A 41 9.98 -11.04 1.93
N ALA A 42 8.71 -11.40 1.67
CA ALA A 42 7.79 -10.67 0.81
C ALA A 42 6.34 -11.06 1.17
N THR A 43 5.42 -10.11 1.03
CA THR A 43 3.97 -10.26 1.23
C THR A 43 3.21 -10.35 -0.08
N PHE A 44 1.91 -10.63 0.02
CA PHE A 44 1.01 -10.74 -1.10
C PHE A 44 0.82 -9.40 -1.82
N ALA A 45 0.68 -9.45 -3.14
CA ALA A 45 0.51 -8.30 -4.04
C ALA A 45 1.65 -7.27 -4.06
N GLU A 46 2.81 -7.58 -3.47
CA GLU A 46 4.00 -6.74 -3.64
C GLU A 46 4.37 -6.54 -5.11
N TYR A 47 4.92 -5.36 -5.41
CA TYR A 47 5.47 -5.05 -6.73
C TYR A 47 6.56 -6.04 -7.12
N ARG A 48 6.34 -6.78 -8.20
CA ARG A 48 7.40 -7.42 -8.98
C ARG A 48 7.40 -6.80 -10.37
N GLU A 49 8.55 -6.83 -11.02
CA GLU A 49 8.65 -6.34 -12.39
C GLU A 49 7.60 -7.04 -13.27
N GLY A 50 6.66 -6.23 -13.79
CA GLY A 50 5.58 -6.67 -14.67
C GLY A 50 4.47 -7.52 -14.05
N HIS A 51 4.46 -7.82 -12.74
CA HIS A 51 3.32 -8.52 -12.10
C HIS A 51 3.19 -8.34 -10.57
N PHE A 52 2.00 -8.59 -10.03
CA PHE A 52 1.78 -8.74 -8.59
C PHE A 52 2.35 -10.06 -8.05
N HIS A 53 2.94 -10.02 -6.86
CA HIS A 53 3.33 -11.22 -6.13
C HIS A 53 2.11 -12.03 -5.65
N ALA A 54 1.97 -13.28 -6.08
CA ALA A 54 0.77 -14.11 -5.87
C ALA A 54 0.72 -14.89 -4.54
N GLY A 55 1.69 -14.67 -3.64
CA GLY A 55 1.81 -15.42 -2.39
C GLY A 55 2.60 -14.68 -1.32
N ILE A 56 3.16 -15.43 -0.39
CA ILE A 56 4.16 -14.95 0.58
C ILE A 56 5.48 -15.68 0.38
N ASP A 57 6.58 -14.97 0.61
CA ASP A 57 7.90 -15.60 0.62
C ASP A 57 8.35 -15.82 2.05
N LEU A 58 8.68 -17.07 2.37
CA LEU A 58 9.14 -17.47 3.69
C LEU A 58 10.66 -17.62 3.71
N SER A 59 11.30 -16.90 4.62
CA SER A 59 12.75 -16.89 4.77
C SER A 59 13.31 -18.25 5.15
N THR A 60 14.35 -18.64 4.43
CA THR A 60 15.21 -19.79 4.77
C THR A 60 16.59 -19.37 5.25
N GLY A 61 16.76 -18.10 5.61
CA GLY A 61 18.06 -17.54 6.03
C GLY A 61 19.16 -17.71 4.97
N GLY A 62 18.77 -17.69 3.68
CA GLY A 62 19.69 -17.87 2.56
C GLY A 62 20.19 -19.31 2.35
N LYS A 63 19.53 -20.32 2.93
CA LYS A 63 19.90 -21.73 2.78
C LYS A 63 18.79 -22.56 2.12
N THR A 64 19.17 -23.62 1.42
CA THR A 64 18.24 -24.59 0.83
C THR A 64 18.11 -25.83 1.71
N GLY A 65 17.15 -26.71 1.41
CA GLY A 65 17.03 -28.03 2.04
C GLY A 65 16.13 -28.09 3.28
N PHE A 66 15.41 -27.01 3.63
CA PHE A 66 14.47 -27.09 4.75
C PHE A 66 13.23 -27.89 4.35
N ARG A 67 12.75 -28.73 5.27
CA ARG A 67 11.57 -29.55 5.04
C ARG A 67 10.33 -28.67 4.80
N VAL A 68 9.71 -28.87 3.66
CA VAL A 68 8.43 -28.29 3.26
C VAL A 68 7.34 -29.31 3.54
N ARG A 69 6.26 -28.87 4.20
CA ARG A 69 5.19 -29.72 4.71
C ARG A 69 3.85 -29.41 4.06
N ALA A 70 3.05 -30.45 3.85
CA ALA A 70 1.63 -30.30 3.52
C ALA A 70 0.91 -29.54 4.65
N ILE A 71 0.19 -28.49 4.31
CA ILE A 71 -0.45 -27.60 5.30
C ILE A 71 -1.70 -28.22 5.92
N ALA A 72 -2.30 -29.20 5.26
CA ALA A 72 -3.47 -29.95 5.71
C ALA A 72 -3.45 -31.33 5.04
N PRO A 73 -4.34 -32.26 5.42
CA PRO A 73 -4.57 -33.46 4.62
C PRO A 73 -5.10 -33.03 3.24
N GLY A 74 -4.75 -33.76 2.19
CA GLY A 74 -5.17 -33.42 0.84
C GLY A 74 -4.57 -34.35 -0.20
N GLU A 75 -4.60 -33.91 -1.45
CA GLU A 75 -4.08 -34.70 -2.57
C GLU A 75 -3.16 -33.83 -3.44
N ILE A 76 -1.97 -34.33 -3.74
CA ILE A 76 -1.08 -33.64 -4.67
C ILE A 76 -1.66 -33.81 -6.07
N SER A 77 -2.07 -32.68 -6.66
CA SER A 77 -2.80 -32.65 -7.93
C SER A 77 -1.90 -32.33 -9.12
N ARG A 78 -0.76 -31.65 -8.88
CA ARG A 78 0.17 -31.25 -9.94
C ARG A 78 1.60 -31.13 -9.42
N LEU A 79 2.54 -31.60 -10.24
CA LEU A 79 3.98 -31.44 -10.04
C LEU A 79 4.55 -30.74 -11.28
N ARG A 80 5.37 -29.71 -11.08
CA ARG A 80 5.97 -28.95 -12.17
C ARG A 80 7.47 -28.80 -11.97
N CYS A 81 8.22 -28.89 -13.06
CA CYS A 81 9.63 -28.51 -13.13
C CYS A 81 9.80 -27.48 -14.25
N SER A 82 10.40 -26.34 -13.94
CA SER A 82 10.79 -25.33 -14.91
C SER A 82 12.14 -24.73 -14.54
N PRO A 83 12.99 -24.32 -15.50
CA PRO A 83 14.20 -23.58 -15.20
C PRO A 83 13.93 -22.11 -14.80
N PHE A 84 12.69 -21.63 -14.98
CA PHE A 84 12.30 -20.23 -14.72
C PHE A 84 11.03 -20.16 -13.87
N GLY A 85 10.67 -18.95 -13.41
CA GLY A 85 9.44 -18.71 -12.63
C GLY A 85 9.41 -19.54 -11.35
N TYR A 86 8.31 -20.25 -11.09
CA TYR A 86 8.15 -21.08 -9.87
C TYR A 86 9.13 -22.25 -9.71
N GLY A 87 9.93 -22.58 -10.73
CA GLY A 87 10.93 -23.63 -10.61
C GLY A 87 10.33 -25.03 -10.45
N ARG A 88 10.78 -25.76 -9.43
CA ARG A 88 10.14 -26.99 -8.96
C ARG A 88 8.97 -26.62 -8.06
N THR A 89 7.79 -27.15 -8.37
CA THR A 89 6.55 -26.71 -7.73
C THR A 89 5.63 -27.90 -7.42
N ILE A 90 4.99 -27.86 -6.26
CA ILE A 90 3.95 -28.79 -5.84
C ILE A 90 2.64 -28.02 -5.71
N TYR A 91 1.55 -28.57 -6.25
CA TYR A 91 0.18 -28.10 -6.03
C TYR A 91 -0.55 -29.16 -5.21
N LEU A 92 -1.08 -28.74 -4.06
CA LEU A 92 -1.83 -29.56 -3.13
C LEU A 92 -3.29 -29.12 -3.14
N GLN A 93 -4.18 -30.01 -3.59
CA GLN A 93 -5.62 -29.81 -3.50
C GLN A 93 -6.08 -30.10 -2.07
N LEU A 94 -6.73 -29.12 -1.45
CA LEU A 94 -7.22 -29.21 -0.08
C LEU A 94 -8.71 -29.62 -0.02
N PRO A 95 -9.16 -30.25 1.07
CA PRO A 95 -10.56 -30.69 1.23
C PRO A 95 -11.56 -29.54 1.36
N ASP A 96 -11.11 -28.31 1.62
CA ASP A 96 -11.94 -27.11 1.67
C ASP A 96 -12.08 -26.43 0.28
N GLY A 97 -11.58 -27.09 -0.78
CA GLY A 97 -11.64 -26.63 -2.16
C GLY A 97 -10.47 -25.74 -2.59
N LYS A 98 -9.61 -25.30 -1.67
CA LYS A 98 -8.46 -24.45 -2.00
C LYS A 98 -7.28 -25.25 -2.56
N ILE A 99 -6.35 -24.54 -3.16
CA ILE A 99 -5.10 -25.09 -3.68
C ILE A 99 -3.94 -24.41 -2.95
N ALA A 100 -3.06 -25.20 -2.33
CA ALA A 100 -1.80 -24.71 -1.78
C ALA A 100 -0.67 -24.95 -2.80
N VAL A 101 0.13 -23.92 -3.07
CA VAL A 101 1.24 -23.99 -4.02
C VAL A 101 2.55 -23.76 -3.28
N TYR A 102 3.50 -24.66 -3.51
CA TYR A 102 4.84 -24.63 -2.92
C TYR A 102 5.87 -24.55 -4.04
N ALA A 103 6.56 -23.41 -4.16
CA ALA A 103 7.46 -23.14 -5.27
C ALA A 103 8.92 -22.95 -4.84
N HIS A 104 9.79 -22.85 -5.85
CA HIS A 104 11.24 -22.71 -5.72
C HIS A 104 11.92 -23.87 -4.98
N LEU A 105 11.31 -25.06 -4.98
CA LEU A 105 11.83 -26.20 -4.24
C LEU A 105 13.22 -26.62 -4.73
N SER A 106 14.10 -27.03 -3.81
CA SER A 106 15.37 -27.65 -4.18
C SER A 106 15.14 -29.06 -4.69
N ASP A 107 14.22 -29.78 -4.05
CA ASP A 107 13.90 -31.16 -4.37
C ASP A 107 12.50 -31.55 -3.87
N PHE A 108 11.96 -32.64 -4.41
CA PHE A 108 10.70 -33.25 -3.99
C PHE A 108 10.95 -34.33 -2.92
N ALA A 109 9.91 -34.71 -2.17
CA ALA A 109 9.98 -35.91 -1.33
C ALA A 109 10.20 -37.17 -2.19
N PRO A 110 10.84 -38.24 -1.68
CA PRO A 110 11.28 -39.38 -2.51
C PRO A 110 10.19 -40.07 -3.35
N ASN A 111 8.95 -40.10 -2.84
CA ASN A 111 7.79 -40.63 -3.57
C ASN A 111 7.40 -39.76 -4.77
N LEU A 112 7.44 -38.44 -4.62
CA LEU A 112 7.13 -37.47 -5.68
C LEU A 112 8.28 -37.32 -6.67
N LEU A 113 9.52 -37.35 -6.19
CA LEU A 113 10.71 -37.27 -7.02
C LEU A 113 10.72 -38.40 -8.05
N ARG A 114 10.37 -39.62 -7.65
CA ARG A 114 10.27 -40.76 -8.57
C ARG A 114 9.30 -40.50 -9.72
N LEU A 115 8.11 -39.95 -9.45
CA LEU A 115 7.12 -39.61 -10.48
C LEU A 115 7.68 -38.57 -11.47
N VAL A 116 8.40 -37.58 -10.94
CA VAL A 116 9.06 -36.53 -11.74
C VAL A 116 10.16 -37.13 -12.61
N GLU A 117 11.03 -37.96 -12.05
CA GLU A 117 12.14 -38.61 -12.77
C GLU A 117 11.65 -39.57 -13.86
N GLU A 118 10.63 -40.38 -13.55
CA GLU A 118 9.98 -41.27 -14.53
C GLU A 118 9.41 -40.48 -15.70
N GLU A 119 8.75 -39.34 -15.44
CA GLU A 119 8.18 -38.50 -16.49
C GLU A 119 9.27 -37.77 -17.30
N GLN A 120 10.31 -37.25 -16.64
CA GLN A 120 11.44 -36.62 -17.33
C GLN A 120 12.18 -37.63 -18.21
N ALA A 121 12.37 -38.87 -17.74
CA ALA A 121 12.96 -39.94 -18.54
C ALA A 121 12.06 -40.32 -19.73
N ARG A 122 10.74 -40.39 -19.52
CA ARG A 122 9.75 -40.69 -20.57
C ARG A 122 9.71 -39.61 -21.65
N GLN A 123 9.78 -38.33 -21.27
CA GLN A 123 9.73 -37.20 -22.21
C GLN A 123 11.10 -36.80 -22.75
N GLY A 124 12.20 -37.21 -22.10
CA GLY A 124 13.56 -36.82 -22.48
C GLY A 124 13.88 -35.34 -22.24
N GLN A 125 13.19 -34.67 -21.32
CA GLN A 125 13.39 -33.25 -21.04
C GLN A 125 13.23 -32.90 -19.55
N TYR A 126 13.88 -31.81 -19.12
CA TYR A 126 13.79 -31.33 -17.73
C TYR A 126 12.43 -30.69 -17.42
N SER A 127 11.93 -29.84 -18.32
CA SER A 127 10.69 -29.10 -18.09
C SER A 127 9.49 -30.01 -18.22
N ILE A 128 8.74 -30.19 -17.15
CA ILE A 128 7.56 -31.06 -17.12
C ILE A 128 6.42 -30.42 -16.32
N ASP A 129 5.20 -30.85 -16.64
CA ASP A 129 3.98 -30.42 -15.99
C ASP A 129 3.04 -31.63 -15.85
N ILE A 130 3.16 -32.33 -14.72
CA ILE A 130 2.40 -33.55 -14.44
C ILE A 130 1.10 -33.16 -13.76
N ARG A 131 -0.03 -33.53 -14.38
CA ARG A 131 -1.34 -33.54 -13.70
C ARG A 131 -1.64 -34.95 -13.20
N LEU A 132 -1.81 -35.07 -11.89
CA LEU A 132 -2.04 -36.35 -11.23
C LEU A 132 -3.55 -36.64 -11.14
N ALA A 133 -3.91 -37.91 -11.23
CA ALA A 133 -5.29 -38.33 -11.06
C ALA A 133 -5.74 -38.12 -9.60
N LYS A 134 -7.01 -37.74 -9.41
CA LYS A 134 -7.60 -37.60 -8.07
C LYS A 134 -7.40 -38.88 -7.25
N GLY A 135 -6.98 -38.76 -6.00
CA GLY A 135 -6.72 -39.85 -5.07
C GLY A 135 -5.41 -40.60 -5.29
N SER A 136 -4.59 -40.24 -6.30
CA SER A 136 -3.35 -40.98 -6.61
C SER A 136 -2.22 -40.74 -5.61
N VAL A 137 -2.13 -39.51 -5.07
CA VAL A 137 -1.08 -39.11 -4.13
C VAL A 137 -1.70 -38.36 -2.94
N PRO A 138 -2.32 -39.08 -1.99
CA PRO A 138 -2.83 -38.48 -0.77
C PRO A 138 -1.66 -38.13 0.17
N VAL A 139 -1.83 -37.04 0.92
CA VAL A 139 -0.90 -36.62 1.98
C VAL A 139 -1.66 -36.26 3.24
N VAL A 140 -0.99 -36.35 4.38
CA VAL A 140 -1.53 -35.89 5.69
C VAL A 140 -0.92 -34.54 6.09
N ALA A 141 -1.60 -33.81 6.96
CA ALA A 141 -1.08 -32.56 7.50
C ALA A 141 0.30 -32.77 8.16
N GLY A 142 1.26 -31.91 7.83
CA GLY A 142 2.63 -31.97 8.37
C GLY A 142 3.55 -32.97 7.65
N GLU A 143 3.04 -33.77 6.71
CA GLU A 143 3.88 -34.66 5.90
C GLU A 143 4.90 -33.86 5.09
N VAL A 144 6.15 -34.33 5.06
CA VAL A 144 7.21 -33.69 4.26
C VAL A 144 6.98 -34.04 2.79
N ILE A 145 6.67 -33.03 1.99
CA ILE A 145 6.39 -33.16 0.55
C ILE A 145 7.54 -32.67 -0.32
N GLY A 146 8.52 -31.98 0.25
CA GLY A 146 9.70 -31.53 -0.47
C GLY A 146 10.65 -30.72 0.41
N PHE A 147 11.56 -30.01 -0.26
CA PHE A 147 12.60 -29.24 0.38
C PHE A 147 12.72 -27.85 -0.23
N SER A 148 12.82 -26.81 0.60
CA SER A 148 12.92 -25.42 0.17
C SER A 148 14.18 -25.18 -0.64
N GLY A 149 14.15 -24.26 -1.59
CA GLY A 149 15.27 -24.09 -2.51
C GLY A 149 15.36 -22.72 -3.11
N GLN A 150 15.85 -22.71 -4.34
CA GLN A 150 16.08 -21.53 -5.16
C GLN A 150 15.83 -21.87 -6.65
N SER A 151 15.00 -22.88 -6.94
CA SER A 151 14.76 -23.24 -8.36
C SER A 151 13.87 -22.20 -9.04
N GLY A 152 14.15 -21.88 -10.30
CA GLY A 152 13.36 -20.93 -11.10
C GLY A 152 13.58 -19.44 -10.78
N VAL A 153 14.24 -19.12 -9.65
CA VAL A 153 14.53 -17.75 -9.16
C VAL A 153 15.91 -17.71 -8.49
N GLY A 154 16.33 -16.53 -8.01
CA GLY A 154 17.66 -16.30 -7.44
C GLY A 154 17.86 -16.79 -5.99
N ALA A 155 17.39 -16.04 -5.00
CA ALA A 155 17.76 -16.25 -3.59
C ALA A 155 16.97 -17.41 -2.94
N PRO A 156 17.56 -18.21 -2.02
CA PRO A 156 16.83 -19.25 -1.31
C PRO A 156 15.67 -18.75 -0.45
N HIS A 157 14.47 -19.29 -0.68
CA HIS A 157 13.25 -19.09 0.11
C HIS A 157 12.22 -20.19 -0.20
N LEU A 158 11.09 -20.20 0.51
CA LEU A 158 9.89 -20.90 0.06
C LEU A 158 8.86 -19.87 -0.38
N HIS A 159 8.51 -19.88 -1.66
CA HIS A 159 7.33 -19.15 -2.12
C HIS A 159 6.09 -20.02 -1.89
N PHE A 160 5.11 -19.46 -1.19
CA PHE A 160 3.91 -20.15 -0.77
C PHE A 160 2.67 -19.38 -1.17
N GLU A 161 1.76 -20.02 -1.89
CA GLU A 161 0.47 -19.46 -2.26
C GLU A 161 -0.66 -20.29 -1.69
N LEU A 162 -1.77 -19.61 -1.43
CA LEU A 162 -3.06 -20.22 -1.26
C LEU A 162 -3.98 -19.67 -2.35
N ARG A 163 -4.72 -20.53 -3.02
CA ARG A 163 -5.66 -20.15 -4.08
C ARG A 163 -7.05 -20.67 -3.76
N ASP A 164 -8.07 -19.98 -4.23
CA ASP A 164 -9.45 -20.46 -4.13
C ASP A 164 -9.74 -21.60 -5.13
N GLY A 165 -10.99 -22.07 -5.15
CA GLY A 165 -11.41 -23.15 -6.06
C GLY A 165 -11.44 -22.77 -7.54
N GLU A 166 -11.28 -21.48 -7.86
CA GLU A 166 -11.17 -20.96 -9.22
C GLU A 166 -9.70 -20.70 -9.62
N ASP A 167 -8.74 -21.19 -8.83
CA ASP A 167 -7.30 -20.99 -9.00
C ASP A 167 -6.87 -19.52 -8.87
N LEU A 168 -7.66 -18.68 -8.18
CA LEU A 168 -7.31 -17.29 -7.93
C LEU A 168 -6.45 -17.16 -6.67
N PRO A 169 -5.30 -16.48 -6.73
CA PRO A 169 -4.44 -16.27 -5.58
C PRO A 169 -5.14 -15.44 -4.50
N LEU A 170 -5.03 -15.94 -3.26
CA LEU A 170 -5.54 -15.35 -2.02
C LEU A 170 -4.37 -14.92 -1.15
N ASN A 171 -4.52 -13.85 -0.39
CA ASN A 171 -3.52 -13.41 0.58
C ASN A 171 -3.39 -14.43 1.72
N PRO A 172 -2.27 -15.19 1.82
CA PRO A 172 -2.14 -16.24 2.84
C PRO A 172 -2.24 -15.71 4.27
N LEU A 173 -1.79 -14.47 4.54
CA LEU A 173 -1.84 -13.85 5.86
C LEU A 173 -3.28 -13.64 6.34
N ARG A 174 -4.22 -13.42 5.40
CA ARG A 174 -5.66 -13.30 5.67
C ARG A 174 -6.36 -14.65 5.62
N HIS A 175 -5.68 -15.72 5.19
CA HIS A 175 -6.26 -17.03 4.90
C HIS A 175 -5.62 -18.21 5.66
N GLY A 176 -5.28 -18.01 6.94
CA GLY A 176 -4.85 -19.10 7.84
C GLY A 176 -3.33 -19.15 8.11
N PHE A 177 -2.58 -18.19 7.57
CA PHE A 177 -1.14 -18.05 7.83
C PHE A 177 -0.79 -16.70 8.47
N PRO A 178 -1.46 -16.29 9.58
CA PRO A 178 -1.08 -15.07 10.27
C PRO A 178 0.35 -15.20 10.78
N VAL A 179 1.07 -14.09 10.73
CA VAL A 179 2.38 -13.94 11.33
C VAL A 179 2.25 -13.05 12.55
N GLN A 180 3.11 -13.22 13.55
CA GLN A 180 3.10 -12.31 14.69
C GLN A 180 3.68 -10.97 14.23
N ASP A 181 2.89 -9.92 14.40
CA ASP A 181 3.28 -8.55 14.09
C ASP A 181 2.48 -7.53 14.90
N ASP A 182 3.21 -6.68 15.62
CA ASP A 182 2.75 -5.61 16.48
C ASP A 182 3.30 -4.24 16.03
N LEU A 183 3.98 -4.16 14.87
CA LEU A 183 4.54 -2.93 14.33
C LEU A 183 3.60 -2.35 13.26
N PRO A 184 3.23 -1.06 13.32
CA PRO A 184 2.49 -0.44 12.24
C PRO A 184 3.40 -0.17 11.03
N PRO A 185 2.83 -0.11 9.81
CA PRO A 185 3.56 0.28 8.62
C PRO A 185 4.29 1.62 8.77
N THR A 186 5.40 1.82 8.09
CA THR A 186 6.11 3.10 8.03
C THR A 186 5.70 3.88 6.79
N ILE A 187 5.24 5.12 6.96
CA ILE A 187 5.00 6.06 5.86
C ILE A 187 6.17 7.04 5.76
N ARG A 188 6.77 7.15 4.57
CA ARG A 188 7.96 7.99 4.35
C ARG A 188 7.62 9.32 3.69
N SER A 189 6.82 9.29 2.64
CA SER A 189 6.52 10.47 1.83
C SER A 189 5.14 10.37 1.18
N VAL A 190 4.60 11.54 0.84
CA VAL A 190 3.44 11.69 -0.05
C VAL A 190 3.89 12.45 -1.29
N VAL A 191 3.40 12.02 -2.45
CA VAL A 191 3.62 12.74 -3.71
C VAL A 191 2.29 13.25 -4.23
N LEU A 192 2.24 14.54 -4.54
CA LEU A 192 1.11 15.16 -5.22
C LEU A 192 1.44 15.32 -6.69
N THR A 193 0.61 14.73 -7.55
CA THR A 193 0.86 14.62 -8.99
C THR A 193 -0.22 15.36 -9.78
N PRO A 194 0.12 16.46 -10.49
CA PRO A 194 -0.80 17.07 -11.45
C PRO A 194 -1.23 16.07 -12.52
N LEU A 195 -2.54 15.95 -12.78
CA LEU A 195 -3.08 14.96 -13.72
C LEU A 195 -3.47 15.54 -15.09
N GLU A 196 -3.74 16.85 -15.17
CA GLU A 196 -4.10 17.52 -16.40
C GLU A 196 -3.14 18.67 -16.76
N SER A 197 -3.23 19.15 -17.99
CA SER A 197 -2.34 20.18 -18.53
C SER A 197 -2.42 21.54 -17.82
N ASP A 198 -3.56 21.83 -17.19
CA ASP A 198 -3.82 23.02 -16.35
C ASP A 198 -3.69 22.72 -14.85
N SER A 199 -3.45 21.47 -14.46
CA SER A 199 -3.25 21.10 -13.05
C SER A 199 -1.89 21.57 -12.55
N ARG A 200 -1.85 22.07 -11.31
CA ARG A 200 -0.62 22.54 -10.67
C ARG A 200 -0.56 22.09 -9.23
N VAL A 201 0.64 21.78 -8.78
CA VAL A 201 0.98 21.60 -7.36
C VAL A 201 2.08 22.60 -7.03
N ASP A 202 1.82 23.53 -6.11
CA ASP A 202 2.64 24.71 -5.84
C ASP A 202 3.06 25.47 -7.11
N GLY A 203 2.12 25.60 -8.07
CA GLY A 203 2.34 26.29 -9.34
C GLY A 203 3.18 25.51 -10.36
N SER A 204 3.62 24.29 -10.03
CA SER A 204 4.40 23.42 -10.90
C SER A 204 3.52 22.38 -11.59
N ILE A 205 3.85 22.05 -12.84
CA ILE A 205 3.28 20.91 -13.59
C ILE A 205 3.95 19.57 -13.26
N ARG A 206 5.03 19.60 -12.48
CA ARG A 206 5.76 18.39 -12.07
C ARG A 206 5.23 17.89 -10.73
N PRO A 207 5.27 16.57 -10.49
CA PRO A 207 4.97 16.00 -9.18
C PRO A 207 5.81 16.63 -8.06
N LEU A 208 5.20 16.84 -6.90
CA LEU A 208 5.86 17.33 -5.70
C LEU A 208 5.96 16.20 -4.68
N SER A 209 7.18 15.77 -4.35
CA SER A 209 7.44 14.81 -3.27
C SER A 209 7.63 15.54 -1.95
N ILE A 210 6.98 15.04 -0.90
CA ILE A 210 6.97 15.65 0.43
C ILE A 210 7.33 14.57 1.44
N ASP A 211 8.52 14.70 2.04
CA ASP A 211 8.94 13.83 3.14
C ASP A 211 8.12 14.14 4.39
N LEU A 212 7.74 13.08 5.10
CA LEU A 212 6.95 13.19 6.32
C LEU A 212 7.80 12.89 7.55
N GLN A 213 7.43 13.51 8.67
CA GLN A 213 8.03 13.31 9.98
C GLN A 213 7.02 12.68 10.92
N TRP A 214 7.47 11.74 11.73
CA TRP A 214 6.65 11.17 12.80
C TRP A 214 6.36 12.22 13.86
N SER A 215 5.08 12.39 14.21
CA SER A 215 4.61 13.25 15.31
C SER A 215 4.15 12.37 16.48
N PRO A 216 4.94 12.23 17.56
CA PRO A 216 4.57 11.41 18.71
C PRO A 216 3.30 11.89 19.43
N GLY A 217 3.04 13.21 19.43
CA GLY A 217 1.90 13.80 20.14
C GLY A 217 0.56 13.51 19.48
N GLU A 218 0.56 13.35 18.15
CA GLU A 218 -0.65 13.12 17.35
C GLU A 218 -0.66 11.75 16.67
N LEU A 219 0.35 10.91 16.95
CA LEU A 219 0.47 9.52 16.52
C LEU A 219 0.28 9.33 15.01
N CYS A 220 0.91 10.20 14.21
CA CYS A 220 0.87 10.13 12.75
C CYS A 220 2.11 10.76 12.12
N TYR A 221 2.34 10.44 10.86
CA TYR A 221 3.29 11.10 9.98
C TYR A 221 2.71 12.41 9.44
N ARG A 222 3.52 13.46 9.32
CA ARG A 222 3.04 14.77 8.85
C ARG A 222 4.14 15.65 8.30
N THR A 223 3.73 16.78 7.75
CA THR A 223 4.58 17.90 7.42
C THR A 223 3.90 19.21 7.85
N ASP A 224 4.70 20.24 8.13
CA ASP A 224 4.20 21.60 8.35
C ASP A 224 3.94 22.34 7.02
N ARG A 225 4.31 21.73 5.89
CA ARG A 225 4.06 22.28 4.57
C ARG A 225 2.58 22.16 4.21
N THR A 226 1.93 23.29 3.99
CA THR A 226 0.64 23.33 3.27
C THR A 226 0.91 23.47 1.78
N VAL A 227 0.26 22.66 0.96
CA VAL A 227 0.50 22.63 -0.49
C VAL A 227 -0.66 23.19 -1.26
N ARG A 228 -0.39 24.08 -2.20
CA ARG A 228 -1.41 24.64 -3.06
C ARG A 228 -1.67 23.72 -4.24
N ILE A 229 -2.95 23.46 -4.53
CA ILE A 229 -3.36 22.67 -5.69
C ILE A 229 -4.30 23.46 -6.61
N GLU A 230 -4.13 23.28 -7.91
CA GLU A 230 -5.02 23.74 -8.97
C GLU A 230 -5.29 22.57 -9.91
N GLY A 231 -6.49 22.48 -10.48
CA GLY A 231 -6.83 21.34 -11.33
C GLY A 231 -6.98 20.01 -10.57
N PRO A 232 -7.14 18.91 -11.31
CA PRO A 232 -7.06 17.54 -10.78
C PRO A 232 -5.64 17.10 -10.36
N VAL A 233 -5.52 16.57 -9.14
CA VAL A 233 -4.28 16.10 -8.53
C VAL A 233 -4.47 14.69 -7.97
N GLY A 234 -3.54 13.79 -8.32
CA GLY A 234 -3.45 12.44 -7.76
C GLY A 234 -2.48 12.38 -6.58
N VAL A 235 -2.67 11.39 -5.71
CA VAL A 235 -1.85 11.16 -4.52
C VAL A 235 -1.08 9.85 -4.66
N LEU A 236 0.24 9.87 -4.46
CA LEU A 236 1.06 8.68 -4.26
C LEU A 236 1.49 8.60 -2.79
N LEU A 237 1.53 7.39 -2.24
CA LEU A 237 1.99 7.12 -0.88
C LEU A 237 3.22 6.22 -0.92
N GLN A 238 4.32 6.68 -0.34
CA GLN A 238 5.48 5.84 -0.09
C GLN A 238 5.35 5.20 1.29
N CYS A 239 5.06 3.91 1.32
CA CYS A 239 4.92 3.17 2.58
C CYS A 239 5.48 1.76 2.47
N GLU A 240 6.01 1.27 3.58
CA GLU A 240 6.50 -0.10 3.70
C GLU A 240 6.06 -0.66 5.04
N ASP A 241 5.83 -1.96 5.10
CA ASP A 241 5.53 -2.69 6.31
C ASP A 241 6.76 -3.45 6.82
N ARG A 242 6.72 -3.89 8.08
CA ARG A 242 7.75 -4.75 8.68
C ARG A 242 7.14 -5.65 9.73
N GLN A 243 7.62 -6.89 9.75
CA GLN A 243 7.24 -7.83 10.79
C GLN A 243 8.07 -7.65 12.07
N THR A 244 7.42 -7.68 13.25
CA THR A 244 8.09 -7.63 14.56
C THR A 244 9.27 -8.60 14.72
N ALA A 245 9.16 -9.82 14.17
CA ALA A 245 10.19 -10.85 14.29
C ALA A 245 11.41 -10.64 13.37
N CYS A 246 11.33 -9.76 12.36
CA CYS A 246 12.40 -9.56 11.38
C CYS A 246 12.40 -8.20 10.68
N ASP A 247 13.59 -7.70 10.39
CA ASP A 247 13.76 -6.41 9.71
C ASP A 247 13.82 -6.57 8.17
N HIS A 248 12.79 -7.16 7.58
CA HIS A 248 12.59 -7.13 6.13
C HIS A 248 11.56 -6.06 5.79
N ARG A 249 11.78 -5.37 4.67
CA ARG A 249 10.77 -4.46 4.10
C ARG A 249 9.72 -5.29 3.39
N LEU A 250 8.46 -5.10 3.78
CA LEU A 250 7.32 -5.83 3.26
C LEU A 250 6.34 -4.85 2.61
N GLY A 251 5.48 -5.36 1.73
CA GLY A 251 4.32 -4.65 1.22
C GLY A 251 3.23 -4.55 2.28
N VAL A 252 2.54 -3.41 2.31
CA VAL A 252 1.37 -3.17 3.16
C VAL A 252 0.19 -4.02 2.68
N PHE A 253 -0.78 -4.29 3.57
CA PHE A 253 -2.02 -4.99 3.23
C PHE A 253 -3.10 -4.06 2.65
N ALA A 254 -3.06 -2.79 3.01
CA ALA A 254 -4.08 -1.83 2.60
C ALA A 254 -3.51 -0.42 2.47
N VAL A 255 -4.10 0.35 1.56
CA VAL A 255 -3.95 1.80 1.49
C VAL A 255 -5.30 2.49 1.34
N ASP A 256 -5.54 3.53 2.13
CA ASP A 256 -6.73 4.39 2.05
C ASP A 256 -6.31 5.85 1.86
N LEU A 257 -7.17 6.62 1.20
CA LEU A 257 -7.11 8.08 1.14
C LEU A 257 -8.40 8.66 1.68
N ARG A 258 -8.29 9.65 2.56
CA ARG A 258 -9.39 10.50 3.00
C ARG A 258 -9.11 11.95 2.68
N VAL A 259 -10.16 12.70 2.35
CA VAL A 259 -10.12 14.14 2.15
C VAL A 259 -11.27 14.74 2.96
N ASP A 260 -10.93 15.60 3.92
CA ASP A 260 -11.87 16.15 4.92
C ASP A 260 -12.79 15.08 5.52
N GLU A 261 -12.21 13.99 5.99
CA GLU A 261 -12.89 12.82 6.58
C GLU A 261 -13.68 11.93 5.59
N GLU A 262 -13.96 12.39 4.36
CA GLU A 262 -14.57 11.55 3.32
C GLU A 262 -13.56 10.55 2.75
N ILE A 263 -13.96 9.29 2.60
CA ILE A 263 -13.14 8.26 1.93
C ILE A 263 -13.08 8.55 0.43
N ALA A 264 -11.88 8.89 -0.04
CA ALA A 264 -11.59 9.16 -1.44
C ALA A 264 -11.17 7.91 -2.20
N TYR A 265 -10.36 7.06 -1.57
CA TYR A 265 -9.80 5.86 -2.17
C TYR A 265 -9.62 4.77 -1.12
N ARG A 266 -9.79 3.51 -1.56
CA ARG A 266 -9.58 2.34 -0.74
C ARG A 266 -9.05 1.19 -1.60
N SER A 267 -7.95 0.58 -1.16
CA SER A 267 -7.39 -0.63 -1.75
C SER A 267 -7.10 -1.69 -0.68
N ARG A 268 -7.45 -2.95 -0.95
CA ARG A 268 -7.19 -4.10 -0.06
C ARG A 268 -6.57 -5.25 -0.84
N PHE A 269 -5.40 -5.70 -0.42
CA PHE A 269 -4.65 -6.78 -1.08
C PHE A 269 -5.10 -8.16 -0.58
N ASP A 270 -6.36 -8.53 -0.83
CA ASP A 270 -6.94 -9.81 -0.37
C ASP A 270 -6.84 -10.93 -1.41
N ARG A 271 -7.05 -10.61 -2.69
CA ARG A 271 -7.03 -11.57 -3.81
C ARG A 271 -6.91 -10.86 -5.15
N PHE A 272 -6.43 -11.56 -6.19
CA PHE A 272 -6.50 -11.06 -7.57
C PHE A 272 -6.64 -12.19 -8.59
N SER A 273 -7.00 -11.86 -9.83
CA SER A 273 -6.92 -12.80 -10.96
C SER A 273 -5.61 -12.64 -11.71
N TYR A 274 -5.00 -13.73 -12.16
CA TYR A 274 -3.77 -13.70 -12.96
C TYR A 274 -3.89 -12.82 -14.23
N ASP A 275 -5.09 -12.67 -14.80
CA ASP A 275 -5.34 -11.75 -15.93
C ASP A 275 -5.12 -10.28 -15.57
N LYS A 276 -5.14 -9.96 -14.28
CA LYS A 276 -4.89 -8.62 -13.71
C LYS A 276 -3.50 -8.50 -13.11
N ALA A 277 -2.71 -9.58 -13.08
CA ALA A 277 -1.38 -9.59 -12.48
C ALA A 277 -0.48 -8.50 -13.08
N GLY A 278 -0.52 -8.33 -14.40
CA GLY A 278 0.27 -7.33 -15.13
C GLY A 278 -0.12 -5.87 -14.91
N LEU A 279 -1.17 -5.59 -14.14
CA LEU A 279 -1.57 -4.22 -13.79
C LEU A 279 -0.79 -3.65 -12.59
N VAL A 280 0.29 -4.31 -12.18
CA VAL A 280 1.16 -3.89 -11.08
C VAL A 280 1.61 -2.44 -11.23
N GLY A 281 1.96 -2.01 -12.44
CA GLY A 281 2.40 -0.65 -12.74
C GLY A 281 1.29 0.39 -12.73
N ILE A 282 0.03 0.00 -12.49
CA ILE A 282 -1.11 0.90 -12.26
C ILE A 282 -1.32 1.09 -10.76
N GLU A 283 -1.18 0.04 -9.95
CA GLU A 283 -1.24 0.12 -8.48
C GLU A 283 0.01 0.83 -7.93
N TYR A 284 1.18 0.49 -8.46
CA TYR A 284 2.47 1.03 -8.05
C TYR A 284 3.04 1.98 -9.09
N ASP A 285 3.60 3.11 -8.65
CA ASP A 285 4.25 4.04 -9.56
C ASP A 285 5.67 3.59 -9.92
N GLU A 286 5.79 2.90 -11.06
CA GLU A 286 7.06 2.38 -11.61
C GLU A 286 8.12 3.47 -11.77
N GLY A 287 7.74 4.65 -12.29
CA GLY A 287 8.67 5.76 -12.51
C GLY A 287 9.25 6.33 -11.22
N MET A 288 8.51 6.26 -10.10
CA MET A 288 9.03 6.60 -8.77
C MET A 288 9.84 5.46 -8.15
N ILE A 289 9.48 4.20 -8.42
CA ILE A 289 10.23 3.03 -7.96
C ILE A 289 11.63 2.99 -8.59
N GLU A 290 11.73 3.20 -9.90
CA GLU A 290 13.00 3.23 -10.64
C GLU A 290 13.97 4.32 -10.14
N LYS A 291 13.43 5.41 -9.56
CA LYS A 291 14.22 6.51 -8.98
C LYS A 291 14.74 6.22 -7.57
N GLY A 292 14.56 5.00 -7.07
CA GLY A 292 15.17 4.51 -5.84
C GLY A 292 14.22 4.38 -4.64
N GLY A 293 12.89 4.45 -4.86
CA GLY A 293 11.92 4.16 -3.80
C GLY A 293 11.42 2.72 -3.84
N SER A 294 11.31 2.09 -2.67
CA SER A 294 10.46 0.91 -2.51
C SER A 294 9.03 1.37 -2.24
N SER A 295 8.05 0.87 -3.01
CA SER A 295 6.61 0.91 -2.69
C SER A 295 5.91 2.28 -2.73
N TYR A 296 5.86 2.92 -3.91
CA TYR A 296 4.93 4.05 -4.15
C TYR A 296 3.57 3.53 -4.62
N HIS A 297 2.59 3.54 -3.75
CA HIS A 297 1.20 3.19 -4.07
C HIS A 297 0.48 4.39 -4.70
N ARG A 298 -0.31 4.14 -5.75
CA ARG A 298 -1.28 5.10 -6.27
C ARG A 298 -2.54 5.05 -5.43
N LEU A 299 -2.91 6.17 -4.84
CA LEU A 299 -4.14 6.31 -4.07
C LEU A 299 -5.24 6.93 -4.93
N TYR A 300 -5.23 6.66 -6.24
CA TYR A 300 -6.25 7.12 -7.18
C TYR A 300 -6.37 6.21 -8.40
N THR A 301 -7.52 6.27 -9.08
CA THR A 301 -7.75 5.54 -10.34
C THR A 301 -7.87 6.49 -11.53
N SER A 302 -7.40 6.06 -12.70
CA SER A 302 -7.70 6.72 -13.98
C SER A 302 -8.98 6.21 -14.64
N ALA A 303 -9.45 5.02 -14.25
CA ALA A 303 -10.69 4.42 -14.73
C ALA A 303 -11.31 3.51 -13.64
N PRO A 304 -12.65 3.36 -13.61
CA PRO A 304 -13.32 2.45 -12.69
C PRO A 304 -12.88 1.00 -12.89
N ASN A 305 -12.77 0.25 -11.80
CA ASN A 305 -12.71 -1.22 -11.80
C ASN A 305 -11.56 -1.84 -12.62
N LEU A 306 -10.50 -1.06 -12.89
CA LEU A 306 -9.31 -1.57 -13.57
C LEU A 306 -8.45 -2.44 -12.65
N LEU A 307 -8.22 -1.94 -11.43
CA LEU A 307 -7.37 -2.55 -10.42
C LEU A 307 -8.12 -3.66 -9.65
N PRO A 308 -7.47 -4.80 -9.35
CA PRO A 308 -8.11 -5.91 -8.67
C PRO A 308 -8.40 -5.66 -7.19
N PHE A 309 -7.80 -4.62 -6.60
CA PHE A 309 -7.80 -4.36 -5.15
C PHE A 309 -8.65 -3.14 -4.74
N THR A 310 -9.01 -2.27 -5.69
CA THR A 310 -9.74 -1.03 -5.39
C THR A 310 -11.18 -1.35 -5.00
N LEU A 311 -11.60 -0.87 -3.83
CA LEU A 311 -12.95 -1.06 -3.29
C LEU A 311 -13.86 0.15 -3.53
N THR A 312 -13.29 1.28 -3.96
CA THR A 312 -14.07 2.47 -4.29
C THR A 312 -14.58 2.38 -5.72
N ASP A 313 -15.87 2.13 -5.89
CA ASP A 313 -16.55 2.08 -7.19
C ASP A 313 -16.97 3.49 -7.64
N ARG A 314 -15.98 4.34 -7.91
CA ARG A 314 -16.17 5.69 -8.48
C ARG A 314 -15.18 5.89 -9.64
N ARG A 315 -15.61 6.61 -10.69
CA ARG A 315 -14.68 7.17 -11.68
C ARG A 315 -13.74 8.12 -10.96
N HIS A 316 -12.44 8.04 -11.27
CA HIS A 316 -11.42 8.91 -10.68
C HIS A 316 -11.41 8.89 -9.15
N ALA A 317 -11.70 7.75 -8.54
CA ALA A 317 -11.56 7.56 -7.09
C ALA A 317 -10.18 8.05 -6.65
N GLY A 318 -10.11 8.78 -5.53
CA GLY A 318 -8.87 9.30 -4.98
C GLY A 318 -8.28 10.55 -5.66
N VAL A 319 -8.84 11.00 -6.79
CA VAL A 319 -8.42 12.26 -7.41
C VAL A 319 -9.04 13.44 -6.68
N ILE A 320 -8.22 14.45 -6.37
CA ILE A 320 -8.61 15.67 -5.68
C ILE A 320 -8.65 16.81 -6.69
N VAL A 321 -9.73 17.57 -6.73
CA VAL A 321 -9.97 18.61 -7.74
C VAL A 321 -10.06 19.96 -7.04
N GLY A 322 -9.02 20.78 -7.18
CA GLY A 322 -9.00 22.15 -6.65
C GLY A 322 -9.71 23.16 -7.56
N SER A 323 -9.71 22.92 -8.87
CA SER A 323 -10.39 23.76 -9.87
C SER A 323 -10.49 23.01 -11.20
N GLY A 324 -11.28 23.52 -12.16
CA GLY A 324 -11.38 22.94 -13.50
C GLY A 324 -12.53 21.94 -13.72
N ARG A 325 -12.77 21.59 -14.99
CA ARG A 325 -13.84 20.66 -15.46
C ARG A 325 -13.32 19.73 -16.57
N GLY A 326 -12.12 19.17 -16.39
CA GLY A 326 -11.51 18.24 -17.33
C GLY A 326 -12.00 16.79 -17.17
N GLU A 327 -11.26 15.85 -17.75
CA GLU A 327 -11.54 14.40 -17.69
C GLU A 327 -11.67 13.93 -16.24
N TYR A 328 -10.82 14.43 -15.36
CA TYR A 328 -10.79 14.08 -13.94
C TYR A 328 -11.72 14.94 -13.06
N GLY A 329 -12.59 15.77 -13.66
CA GLY A 329 -13.49 16.68 -12.94
C GLY A 329 -14.55 15.99 -12.06
N GLU A 330 -14.71 14.68 -12.16
CA GLU A 330 -15.62 13.85 -11.33
C GLU A 330 -14.96 13.35 -10.02
N GLY A 331 -13.71 13.72 -9.74
CA GLY A 331 -13.03 13.43 -8.47
C GLY A 331 -13.65 14.19 -7.27
N ILE A 332 -12.95 14.20 -6.13
CA ILE A 332 -13.37 14.98 -4.95
C ILE A 332 -13.12 16.47 -5.23
N VAL A 333 -14.20 17.18 -5.51
CA VAL A 333 -14.16 18.63 -5.73
C VAL A 333 -14.11 19.35 -4.39
N LEU A 334 -13.05 20.11 -4.19
CA LEU A 334 -12.84 20.91 -3.00
C LEU A 334 -13.34 22.34 -3.20
N SER A 335 -13.88 22.93 -2.14
CA SER A 335 -14.18 24.37 -2.11
C SER A 335 -12.90 25.20 -2.05
N GLU A 336 -12.99 26.51 -2.22
CA GLU A 336 -11.86 27.37 -1.86
C GLU A 336 -11.61 27.32 -0.34
N GLY A 337 -10.34 27.17 0.05
CA GLY A 337 -9.90 27.16 1.44
C GLY A 337 -8.87 26.07 1.75
N LEU A 338 -8.61 25.91 3.06
CA LEU A 338 -7.75 24.86 3.60
C LEU A 338 -8.53 23.54 3.74
N HIS A 339 -7.91 22.46 3.28
CA HIS A 339 -8.42 21.10 3.33
C HIS A 339 -7.35 20.16 3.88
N GLN A 340 -7.79 19.03 4.44
CA GLN A 340 -6.88 18.03 4.97
C GLN A 340 -6.96 16.74 4.15
N ILE A 341 -5.79 16.26 3.73
CA ILE A 341 -5.62 14.92 3.15
C ILE A 341 -5.04 14.01 4.23
N GLU A 342 -5.60 12.82 4.33
CA GLU A 342 -5.11 11.74 5.17
C GLU A 342 -4.89 10.48 4.33
N ALA A 343 -3.65 10.03 4.25
CA ALA A 343 -3.30 8.73 3.68
C ALA A 343 -3.06 7.72 4.80
N ILE A 344 -3.58 6.50 4.65
CA ILE A 344 -3.52 5.45 5.68
C ILE A 344 -2.91 4.21 5.05
N ALA A 345 -1.95 3.60 5.74
CA ALA A 345 -1.39 2.31 5.39
C ALA A 345 -1.64 1.32 6.52
N SER A 346 -2.13 0.12 6.18
CA SER A 346 -2.40 -0.95 7.17
C SER A 346 -1.65 -2.22 6.82
N ASP A 347 -1.24 -2.97 7.84
CA ASP A 347 -0.73 -4.33 7.69
C ASP A 347 -1.87 -5.38 7.71
N ALA A 348 -1.51 -6.65 7.55
CA ALA A 348 -2.48 -7.75 7.58
C ALA A 348 -2.96 -8.12 9.00
N ASN A 349 -2.31 -7.58 10.02
CA ASN A 349 -2.51 -7.84 11.44
C ASN A 349 -3.42 -6.82 12.13
N GLY A 350 -3.73 -5.71 11.46
CA GLY A 350 -4.61 -4.65 11.94
C GLY A 350 -3.86 -3.46 12.55
N ASN A 351 -2.55 -3.32 12.33
CA ASN A 351 -1.80 -2.14 12.69
C ASN A 351 -1.88 -1.10 11.56
N ASP A 352 -2.14 0.15 11.94
CA ASP A 352 -2.33 1.26 11.00
C ASP A 352 -1.30 2.37 11.25
N SER A 353 -0.85 2.98 10.16
CA SER A 353 -0.16 4.27 10.17
C SER A 353 -0.92 5.28 9.33
N ARG A 354 -0.90 6.53 9.79
CA ARG A 354 -1.60 7.65 9.15
C ARG A 354 -0.59 8.73 8.78
N ALA A 355 -0.81 9.35 7.62
CA ALA A 355 -0.06 10.49 7.12
C ALA A 355 -1.02 11.64 6.86
N VAL A 356 -0.78 12.80 7.49
CA VAL A 356 -1.65 13.98 7.41
C VAL A 356 -0.91 15.13 6.72
N LEU A 357 -1.56 15.72 5.72
CA LEU A 357 -1.05 16.83 4.92
C LEU A 357 -2.17 17.86 4.70
N GLY A 358 -1.85 19.14 4.88
CA GLY A 358 -2.74 20.24 4.50
C GLY A 358 -2.59 20.59 3.01
N VAL A 359 -3.71 20.78 2.32
CA VAL A 359 -3.75 21.37 0.98
C VAL A 359 -4.64 22.59 0.94
N VAL A 360 -4.29 23.56 0.12
CA VAL A 360 -5.10 24.78 -0.07
C VAL A 360 -5.55 24.89 -1.51
N VAL A 361 -6.83 25.20 -1.66
CA VAL A 361 -7.50 25.45 -2.94
C VAL A 361 -7.87 26.93 -2.99
N GLY A 362 -7.41 27.62 -4.03
CA GLY A 362 -7.74 29.03 -4.26
C GLY A 362 -6.53 29.91 -4.55
N LYS A 363 -6.73 31.23 -4.51
CA LYS A 363 -5.71 32.23 -4.89
C LYS A 363 -4.64 32.36 -3.82
N LEU A 364 -3.40 32.58 -4.29
CA LEU A 364 -2.29 33.03 -3.45
C LEU A 364 -2.69 34.31 -2.71
N PRO A 365 -2.20 34.52 -1.49
CA PRO A 365 -2.45 35.76 -0.77
C PRO A 365 -1.66 36.87 -1.46
N GLU A 366 -2.38 37.88 -1.91
CA GLU A 366 -1.82 39.08 -2.49
C GLU A 366 -1.79 40.18 -1.42
N VAL A 367 -0.72 41.00 -1.44
CA VAL A 367 -0.70 42.22 -0.62
C VAL A 367 -1.68 43.20 -1.23
N GLU A 368 -2.86 43.31 -0.62
CA GLU A 368 -3.87 44.29 -1.00
C GLU A 368 -3.34 45.71 -0.75
N ARG A 369 -2.76 45.92 0.44
CA ARG A 369 -2.09 47.17 0.82
C ARG A 369 -1.13 46.96 1.98
N ALA A 370 -0.16 47.86 2.11
CA ALA A 370 0.69 47.99 3.29
C ALA A 370 0.60 49.42 3.84
N GLN A 371 0.58 49.56 5.16
CA GLN A 371 0.50 50.84 5.86
C GLN A 371 1.62 50.91 6.89
N ILE A 372 2.52 51.90 6.73
CA ILE A 372 3.53 52.21 7.75
C ILE A 372 2.79 52.84 8.94
N VAL A 373 2.96 52.26 10.12
CA VAL A 373 2.37 52.75 11.37
C VAL A 373 3.32 53.77 12.01
N ASP A 374 4.60 53.42 12.11
CA ASP A 374 5.69 54.29 12.55
C ASP A 374 7.06 53.80 12.00
N ASP A 375 8.16 54.31 12.55
CA ASP A 375 9.54 54.02 12.13
C ASP A 375 9.97 52.55 12.42
N GLU A 376 9.19 51.82 13.21
CA GLU A 376 9.46 50.45 13.67
C GLU A 376 8.39 49.44 13.25
N GLU A 377 7.24 49.88 12.72
CA GLU A 377 6.07 49.03 12.47
C GLU A 377 5.39 49.26 11.10
N VAL A 378 5.08 48.17 10.41
CA VAL A 378 4.24 48.15 9.19
C VAL A 378 3.11 47.14 9.32
N THR A 379 1.89 47.57 8.98
CA THR A 379 0.73 46.68 8.84
C THR A 379 0.57 46.25 7.39
N VAL A 380 0.45 44.96 7.14
CA VAL A 380 0.22 44.35 5.82
C VAL A 380 -1.19 43.76 5.78
N PHE A 381 -1.96 44.13 4.77
CA PHE A 381 -3.29 43.59 4.49
C PHE A 381 -3.16 42.59 3.35
N LEU A 382 -3.59 41.37 3.59
CA LEU A 382 -3.53 40.28 2.63
C LEU A 382 -4.95 39.91 2.18
N GLU A 383 -5.15 39.80 0.87
CA GLU A 383 -6.34 39.20 0.27
C GLU A 383 -5.97 37.81 -0.24
N GLY A 384 -6.67 36.77 0.21
CA GLY A 384 -6.38 35.39 -0.15
C GLY A 384 -7.49 34.44 0.26
N SER A 385 -7.26 33.15 0.04
CA SER A 385 -8.25 32.12 0.36
C SER A 385 -8.33 31.88 1.87
N PRO A 386 -9.53 31.77 2.49
CA PRO A 386 -9.65 31.55 3.93
C PRO A 386 -8.92 30.29 4.41
N GLY A 387 -8.23 30.39 5.55
CA GLY A 387 -7.49 29.28 6.16
C GLY A 387 -6.06 29.09 5.63
N GLU A 388 -5.62 29.86 4.64
CA GLU A 388 -4.23 29.82 4.18
C GLU A 388 -3.30 30.37 5.27
N ILE A 389 -2.25 29.61 5.61
CA ILE A 389 -1.22 29.99 6.56
C ILE A 389 0.11 30.03 5.81
N GLY A 390 0.87 31.10 5.98
CA GLY A 390 2.16 31.24 5.34
C GLY A 390 3.07 32.26 6.00
N ASP A 391 4.20 32.50 5.36
CA ASP A 391 5.20 33.48 5.77
C ASP A 391 5.18 34.69 4.82
N PHE A 392 5.47 35.88 5.34
CA PHE A 392 5.83 37.03 4.54
C PHE A 392 7.11 37.68 5.07
N LEU A 393 7.91 38.16 4.14
CA LEU A 393 9.13 38.88 4.42
C LEU A 393 8.86 40.37 4.38
N VAL A 394 9.15 41.05 5.49
CA VAL A 394 9.17 42.51 5.54
C VAL A 394 10.62 42.95 5.59
N SER A 395 11.03 43.72 4.59
CA SER A 395 12.37 44.31 4.52
C SER A 395 12.31 45.82 4.72
N ARG A 396 12.98 46.34 5.74
CA ARG A 396 13.15 47.78 5.98
C ARG A 396 14.49 48.24 5.47
N SER A 397 14.54 49.32 4.69
CA SER A 397 15.82 49.88 4.28
C SER A 397 16.46 50.75 5.37
N VAL A 398 17.73 50.47 5.67
CA VAL A 398 18.52 51.22 6.66
C VAL A 398 19.27 52.42 6.09
N ASN A 399 19.32 52.57 4.76
CA ASN A 399 20.11 53.63 4.10
C ASN A 399 19.57 54.04 2.72
N GLY A 400 18.25 54.16 2.57
CA GLY A 400 17.64 54.68 1.34
C GLY A 400 17.75 53.73 0.15
N GLY A 401 17.58 52.44 0.40
CA GLY A 401 17.47 51.36 -0.60
C GLY A 401 18.75 50.55 -0.83
N ARG A 402 19.89 50.91 -0.21
CA ARG A 402 21.18 50.21 -0.46
C ARG A 402 21.39 48.97 0.40
N HIS A 403 20.81 48.95 1.60
CA HIS A 403 20.88 47.88 2.59
C HIS A 403 19.49 47.69 3.19
N TRP A 404 19.16 46.44 3.49
CA TRP A 404 17.83 46.01 3.88
C TRP A 404 17.94 45.06 5.06
N GLU A 405 17.17 45.34 6.11
CA GLU A 405 16.95 44.43 7.24
C GLU A 405 15.65 43.67 6.99
N THR A 406 15.72 42.35 6.89
CA THR A 406 14.54 41.50 6.63
C THR A 406 14.09 40.79 7.90
N ARG A 407 12.78 40.81 8.14
CA ARG A 407 12.09 40.03 9.17
C ARG A 407 11.08 39.10 8.51
N ASN A 408 10.89 37.92 9.11
CA ASN A 408 9.84 36.99 8.73
C ASN A 408 8.66 37.14 9.70
N ALA A 409 7.44 37.13 9.18
CA ALA A 409 6.21 37.12 9.95
C ALA A 409 5.25 36.07 9.38
N ARG A 410 4.56 35.35 10.27
CA ARG A 410 3.53 34.37 9.90
C ARG A 410 2.16 35.02 9.81
N TYR A 411 1.36 34.58 8.85
CA TYR A 411 -0.05 34.99 8.70
C TYR A 411 -0.99 33.78 8.64
N ALA A 412 -2.25 34.03 8.96
CA ALA A 412 -3.39 33.15 8.70
C ALA A 412 -4.52 34.00 8.08
N VAL A 413 -5.05 33.60 6.93
CA VAL A 413 -6.08 34.35 6.20
C VAL A 413 -7.46 34.07 6.79
N SER A 414 -8.01 35.03 7.55
CA SER A 414 -9.38 34.95 8.09
C SER A 414 -10.25 36.17 7.73
N ARG A 415 -9.74 37.07 6.87
CA ARG A 415 -10.01 38.53 6.77
C ARG A 415 -9.26 39.36 7.83
N SER A 416 -7.94 39.30 7.82
CA SER A 416 -7.10 39.87 8.89
C SER A 416 -5.95 40.73 8.37
N ALA A 417 -5.81 41.93 8.95
CA ALA A 417 -4.63 42.77 8.87
C ALA A 417 -3.53 42.20 9.78
N TRP A 418 -2.28 42.21 9.33
CA TRP A 418 -1.13 41.70 10.10
C TRP A 418 -0.13 42.79 10.38
N VAL A 419 0.38 42.85 11.61
CA VAL A 419 1.37 43.84 12.05
C VAL A 419 2.75 43.20 12.13
N ALA A 420 3.73 43.77 11.43
CA ALA A 420 5.14 43.44 11.58
C ALA A 420 5.85 44.61 12.28
N GLY A 421 6.33 44.38 13.52
CA GLY A 421 7.02 45.39 14.36
C GLY A 421 8.35 44.90 14.92
N GLY A 422 9.08 45.79 15.61
CA GLY A 422 10.33 45.48 16.33
C GLY A 422 11.62 45.72 15.54
N PHE A 423 11.60 46.67 14.60
CA PHE A 423 12.82 47.15 13.98
C PHE A 423 13.43 48.28 14.83
N PRO A 424 14.75 48.31 15.11
CA PRO A 424 15.34 49.34 15.98
C PRO A 424 15.22 50.76 15.40
N GLU A 425 14.97 51.76 16.24
CA GLU A 425 14.89 53.18 15.89
C GLU A 425 16.10 53.65 15.08
N ILE A 426 15.85 54.28 13.92
CA ILE A 426 16.89 54.90 13.10
C ILE A 426 16.79 56.42 13.31
N GLY A 427 17.75 57.03 14.00
CA GLY A 427 17.78 58.46 14.32
C GLY A 427 17.94 59.43 13.12
N GLN A 428 17.49 59.09 11.90
CA GLN A 428 17.53 59.96 10.72
C GLN A 428 16.16 60.09 10.04
N ARG A 429 15.71 61.36 9.86
CA ARG A 429 14.54 61.76 9.06
C ARG A 429 14.77 61.62 7.54
N LYS A 430 14.89 60.39 7.05
CA LYS A 430 14.88 60.07 5.60
C LYS A 430 13.60 59.31 5.26
N PRO A 431 13.13 59.31 4.00
CA PRO A 431 11.97 58.52 3.62
C PRO A 431 12.23 57.03 3.92
N LEU A 432 11.39 56.46 4.78
CA LEU A 432 11.41 55.05 5.11
C LEU A 432 10.94 54.25 3.90
N LEU A 433 11.72 53.25 3.53
CA LEU A 433 11.39 52.33 2.45
C LEU A 433 11.19 50.95 3.05
N PHE A 434 9.96 50.46 2.99
CA PHE A 434 9.61 49.08 3.30
C PHE A 434 9.35 48.33 2.01
N ARG A 435 9.76 47.08 1.97
CA ARG A 435 9.43 46.10 0.93
C ARG A 435 8.75 44.93 1.60
N VAL A 436 7.60 44.53 1.07
CA VAL A 436 6.86 43.36 1.57
C VAL A 436 6.85 42.33 0.44
N ASP A 437 7.42 41.17 0.69
CA ASP A 437 7.34 40.03 -0.21
C ASP A 437 6.52 38.95 0.49
N VAL A 438 5.39 38.53 -0.08
CA VAL A 438 4.73 37.30 0.37
C VAL A 438 5.68 36.16 0.03
N ALA A 439 6.19 35.46 1.04
CA ALA A 439 7.05 34.33 0.80
C ALA A 439 6.14 33.19 0.37
N THR A 440 6.01 32.98 -0.94
CA THR A 440 5.51 31.70 -1.41
C THR A 440 6.47 30.63 -0.87
N LEU A 441 5.92 29.49 -0.41
CA LEU A 441 6.67 28.31 0.07
C LEU A 441 7.67 27.72 -0.96
N THR A 442 7.85 28.38 -2.09
CA THR A 442 8.83 28.09 -3.13
C THR A 442 10.01 29.06 -2.99
N GLY A 443 11.12 28.58 -2.43
CA GLY A 443 12.41 29.16 -2.77
C GLY A 443 12.51 29.32 -4.29
N ALA A 444 12.83 30.55 -4.72
CA ALA A 444 12.85 31.03 -6.11
C ALA A 444 11.50 31.49 -6.67
N HIS A 445 11.13 32.73 -6.42
CA HIS A 445 11.09 33.78 -7.45
C HIS A 445 10.88 35.15 -6.79
N ARG A 446 11.97 35.94 -6.69
CA ARG A 446 11.89 37.34 -6.29
C ARG A 446 11.45 38.16 -7.51
N ARG A 447 10.22 38.65 -7.54
CA ARG A 447 9.91 39.88 -8.28
C ARG A 447 9.54 40.95 -7.26
N PRO A 448 10.35 42.02 -7.12
CA PRO A 448 9.98 43.15 -6.28
C PRO A 448 8.76 43.88 -6.86
N LEU A 449 7.83 44.24 -5.99
CA LEU A 449 6.98 45.42 -6.16
C LEU A 449 7.61 46.60 -5.40
#